data_AF-A0A550HIS6-F1
#
_entry.id   AF-A0A550HIS6-F1
#
_cell.length_a   1.000
_cell.length_b   1.000
_cell.length_c   1.000
_cell.angle_alpha   90.00
_cell.angle_beta   90.00
_cell.angle_gamma   90.00
#
_symmetry.space_group_name_H-M   'P 1'
#
loop_
_entity.id
_entity.type
_entity.pdbx_description
1 polymer ?
#
loop_
_entity_poly.entity_id
_entity_poly.type
_entity_poly.pdbx_seq_one_letter_code
_entity_poly.pdbx_strand_id
1 'polypeptide(L)'
;MAILLTPARTARLFAAVAVQQQAFPSQQHPVPLPHCPACRRRPHQFILKADGTSLDFIGCGHAFALTREALLAGLEAQRAV
;
A
#
# COMPACT_ATOMS: atom_id res chain seq x y z
N MET A 1 -6.93 -0.84 18.76
CA MET A 1 -7.82 -0.47 17.64
C MET A 1 -7.12 -0.77 16.33
N ALA A 2 -7.70 -1.61 15.48
CA ALA A 2 -7.18 -1.81 14.13
C ALA A 2 -7.55 -0.60 13.26
N ILE A 3 -6.56 0.01 12.60
CA ILE A 3 -6.83 1.12 11.67
C ILE A 3 -7.20 0.51 10.33
N LEU A 4 -8.43 0.76 9.87
CA LEU A 4 -8.90 0.25 8.59
C LEU A 4 -8.41 1.14 7.44
N LEU A 5 -7.84 0.51 6.42
CA LEU A 5 -7.58 1.17 5.14
C LEU A 5 -8.85 1.14 4.29
N THR A 6 -9.30 2.32 3.88
CA THR A 6 -10.45 2.46 2.97
C THR A 6 -10.11 1.94 1.57
N PRO A 7 -11.07 1.39 0.80
CA PRO A 7 -10.81 0.90 -0.56
C PRO A 7 -10.14 1.92 -1.48
N ALA A 8 -10.60 3.18 -1.47
CA ALA A 8 -10.01 4.24 -2.28
C ALA A 8 -8.52 4.51 -1.95
N ARG A 9 -8.12 4.38 -0.68
CA ARG A 9 -6.71 4.54 -0.27
C ARG A 9 -5.89 3.33 -0.69
N THR A 10 -6.42 2.12 -0.54
CA THR A 10 -5.74 0.89 -0.97
C THR A 10 -5.54 0.86 -2.47
N ALA A 11 -6.56 1.23 -3.26
CA ALA A 11 -6.48 1.37 -4.72
C ALA A 11 -5.35 2.32 -5.14
N ARG A 12 -5.30 3.54 -4.57
CA ARG A 12 -4.25 4.52 -4.86
C ARG A 12 -2.85 4.02 -4.50
N LEU A 13 -2.72 3.32 -3.36
CA LEU A 13 -1.45 2.74 -2.92
C LEU A 13 -0.94 1.70 -3.92
N PHE A 14 -1.80 0.77 -4.31
CA PHE A 14 -1.44 -0.34 -5.21
C PHE A 14 -1.16 0.15 -6.63
N ALA A 15 -1.97 1.07 -7.16
CA ALA A 15 -1.73 1.69 -8.47
C ALA A 15 -0.42 2.48 -8.50
N ALA A 16 -0.12 3.28 -7.47
CA ALA A 16 1.14 4.02 -7.41
C ALA A 16 2.34 3.08 -7.50
N VAL A 17 2.29 1.96 -6.79
CA VAL A 17 3.35 0.94 -6.79
C VAL A 17 3.46 0.25 -8.15
N ALA A 18 2.33 -0.08 -8.78
CA ALA A 18 2.28 -0.70 -10.09
C ALA A 18 2.94 0.18 -11.16
N VAL A 19 2.56 1.47 -11.22
CA VAL A 19 3.11 2.45 -12.17
C VAL A 19 4.62 2.55 -11.98
N GLN A 20 5.05 2.49 -10.72
CA GLN A 20 6.45 2.65 -10.36
C GLN A 20 7.29 1.41 -10.67
N GLN A 21 6.75 0.21 -10.48
CA GLN A 21 7.40 -1.04 -10.90
C GLN A 21 7.58 -1.12 -12.42
N GLN A 22 6.64 -0.59 -13.19
CA GLN A 22 6.77 -0.48 -14.65
C GLN A 22 7.83 0.56 -15.06
N ALA A 23 7.90 1.70 -14.37
CA ALA A 23 8.83 2.77 -14.70
C ALA A 23 10.30 2.45 -14.35
N PHE A 24 10.54 1.66 -13.29
CA PHE A 24 11.89 1.35 -12.81
C PHE A 24 12.05 -0.14 -12.45
N PRO A 25 12.05 -1.04 -13.45
CA PRO A 25 12.03 -2.49 -13.22
C PRO A 25 13.28 -3.04 -12.50
N SER A 26 14.37 -2.28 -12.48
CA SER A 26 15.68 -2.69 -11.94
C SER A 26 16.14 -1.90 -10.71
N GLN A 27 15.36 -0.93 -10.20
CA GLN A 27 15.76 -0.12 -9.04
C GLN A 27 14.83 -0.36 -7.85
N GLN A 28 15.37 -0.94 -6.78
CA GLN A 28 14.78 -0.98 -5.43
C GLN A 28 14.83 0.40 -4.74
N HIS A 29 14.63 1.50 -5.48
CA HIS A 29 14.67 2.82 -4.87
C HIS A 29 13.52 2.97 -3.86
N PRO A 30 13.76 3.59 -2.69
CA PRO A 30 12.72 3.91 -1.72
C PRO A 30 11.78 4.94 -2.34
N VAL A 31 10.70 4.43 -2.93
CA VAL A 31 9.75 5.24 -3.68
C VAL A 31 8.95 6.09 -2.70
N PRO A 32 8.57 7.34 -3.06
CA PRO A 32 7.73 8.15 -2.18
C PRO A 32 6.33 7.57 -2.06
N LEU A 33 6.15 6.68 -1.08
CA LEU A 33 4.84 6.20 -0.67
C LEU A 33 4.00 7.36 -0.10
N PRO A 34 2.66 7.29 -0.16
CA PRO A 34 1.82 8.27 0.50
C PRO A 34 2.07 8.24 2.01
N HIS A 35 1.87 9.39 2.66
CA HIS A 35 2.06 9.51 4.09
C HIS A 35 1.17 8.53 4.86
N CYS A 36 1.73 7.95 5.92
CA CYS A 36 1.00 7.10 6.85
C CYS A 36 -0.22 7.85 7.38
N PRO A 37 -1.44 7.31 7.24
CA PRO A 37 -2.64 8.00 7.69
C PRO A 37 -2.71 8.14 9.23
N ALA A 38 -1.95 7.33 9.97
CA ALA A 38 -1.90 7.36 11.43
C ALA A 38 -0.93 8.43 11.96
N CYS A 39 0.30 8.47 11.43
CA CYS A 39 1.38 9.30 11.99
C CYS A 39 1.96 10.33 11.03
N ARG A 40 1.42 10.44 9.80
CA ARG A 40 1.89 11.32 8.71
C ARG A 40 3.35 11.14 8.29
N ARG A 41 4.09 10.17 8.84
CA ARG A 41 5.42 9.79 8.36
C ARG A 41 5.32 9.10 7.01
N ARG A 42 6.28 9.36 6.13
CA ARG A 42 6.38 8.69 4.83
C ARG A 42 7.03 7.31 5.04
N PRO A 43 6.32 6.20 4.81
CA PRO A 43 6.97 4.89 4.81
C PRO A 43 7.88 4.77 3.58
N HIS A 44 8.90 3.93 3.66
CA HIS A 44 9.76 3.63 2.51
C HIS A 44 9.38 2.31 1.82
N GLN A 45 8.63 1.45 2.51
CA GLN A 45 8.09 0.21 1.99
C GLN A 45 6.77 -0.11 2.69
N PHE A 46 5.92 -0.90 2.06
CA PHE A 46 4.89 -1.64 2.77
C PHE A 46 4.95 -3.13 2.45
N ILE A 47 4.39 -3.94 3.34
CA ILE A 47 4.28 -5.38 3.18
C ILE A 47 2.80 -5.74 3.28
N LEU A 48 2.25 -6.32 2.22
CA LEU A 48 0.96 -6.98 2.28
C LEU A 48 1.19 -8.36 2.92
N LYS A 49 0.47 -8.68 4.00
CA LYS A 49 0.55 -10.01 4.61
C LYS A 49 0.02 -11.06 3.64
N ALA A 50 0.56 -12.28 3.73
CA ALA A 50 0.23 -13.38 2.81
C ALA A 50 -1.26 -13.77 2.83
N ASP A 51 -1.95 -13.50 3.93
CA ASP A 51 -3.39 -13.71 4.08
C ASP A 51 -4.25 -12.60 3.43
N GLY A 52 -3.63 -11.52 2.96
CA GLY A 52 -4.30 -10.36 2.36
C GLY A 52 -5.11 -9.52 3.34
N THR A 53 -5.03 -9.81 4.65
CA THR A 53 -5.89 -9.16 5.67
C THR A 53 -5.29 -7.88 6.23
N SER A 54 -3.99 -7.67 6.05
CA SER A 54 -3.31 -6.52 6.62
C SER A 54 -2.12 -6.07 5.80
N LEU A 55 -1.80 -4.79 5.99
CA LEU A 55 -0.75 -4.10 5.28
C LEU A 55 0.09 -3.32 6.29
N ASP A 56 1.38 -3.63 6.32
CA ASP A 56 2.32 -3.07 7.28
C ASP A 56 3.18 -2.01 6.60
N PHE A 57 3.19 -0.79 7.15
CA PHE A 57 4.02 0.31 6.67
C PHE A 57 5.39 0.31 7.35
N ILE A 58 6.43 -0.03 6.60
CA ILE A 58 7.81 -0.10 7.08
C ILE A 58 8.40 1.32 7.20
N GLY A 59 9.09 1.56 8.31
CA GLY A 59 9.61 2.86 8.73
C GLY A 59 8.76 3.57 9.77
N CYS A 60 7.43 3.36 9.79
CA CYS A 60 6.56 3.88 10.84
C CYS A 60 5.91 2.81 11.73
N GLY A 61 6.00 1.53 11.35
CA GLY A 61 5.55 0.39 12.16
C GLY A 61 4.02 0.27 12.28
N HIS A 62 3.25 1.03 11.51
CA HIS A 62 1.80 0.97 11.54
C HIS A 62 1.28 -0.15 10.65
N ALA A 63 0.45 -1.00 11.24
CA ALA A 63 -0.31 -2.04 10.56
C ALA A 63 -1.74 -1.54 10.29
N PHE A 64 -2.22 -1.79 9.08
CA PHE A 64 -3.57 -1.47 8.67
C PHE A 64 -4.31 -2.74 8.32
N ALA A 65 -5.52 -2.90 8.85
CA ALA A 65 -6.39 -4.00 8.43
C ALA A 65 -7.07 -3.64 7.10
N LEU A 66 -7.11 -4.62 6.22
CA LEU A 66 -7.76 -4.56 4.91
C LEU A 66 -9.07 -5.32 4.97
N THR A 67 -10.16 -4.66 4.61
CA THR A 67 -11.39 -5.37 4.27
C THR A 67 -11.23 -6.05 2.92
N ARG A 68 -12.06 -7.07 2.64
CA ARG A 68 -12.09 -7.73 1.33
C ARG A 68 -12.25 -6.74 0.18
N GLU A 69 -13.14 -5.76 0.35
CA GLU A 69 -13.37 -4.70 -0.64
C GLU A 69 -12.12 -3.85 -0.86
N ALA A 70 -11.39 -3.51 0.21
CA ALA A 70 -10.19 -2.72 0.11
C ALA A 70 -9.07 -3.48 -0.61
N LEU A 71 -8.93 -4.79 -0.33
CA LEU A 71 -8.00 -5.65 -1.04
C LEU A 71 -8.34 -5.75 -2.53
N LEU A 72 -9.62 -6.01 -2.87
CA LEU A 72 -10.07 -6.11 -4.26
C LEU A 72 -9.81 -4.80 -5.02
N ALA A 73 -10.19 -3.65 -4.46
CA ALA A 73 -9.94 -2.35 -5.07
C ALA A 73 -8.43 -2.08 -5.28
N GLY A 74 -7.58 -2.54 -4.36
CA GLY A 74 -6.12 -2.51 -4.52
C GLY A 74 -5.64 -3.32 -5.73
N LEU A 75 -6.04 -4.58 -5.80
CA LEU A 75 -5.64 -5.50 -6.87
C LEU A 75 -6.18 -5.07 -8.25
N GLU A 76 -7.41 -4.56 -8.31
CA GLU A 76 -8.00 -4.01 -9.53
C GLU A 76 -7.21 -2.79 -10.02
N ALA A 77 -6.87 -1.87 -9.12
CA ALA A 77 -6.10 -0.69 -9.46
C ALA A 77 -4.66 -1.02 -9.88
N GLN A 78 -4.05 -2.07 -9.32
CA GLN A 78 -2.74 -2.57 -9.77
C GLN A 78 -2.78 -3.15 -11.18
N ARG A 79 -3.88 -3.83 -11.56
CA ARG A 79 -4.06 -4.41 -12.90
C ARG A 79 -4.39 -3.39 -13.97
N ALA A 80 -4.99 -2.26 -13.59
CA ALA A 80 -5.43 -1.19 -14.50
C ALA A 80 -4.28 -0.25 -14.92
N VAL A 81 -3.07 -0.50 -14.42
CA VAL A 81 -1.84 0.22 -14.70
C VAL A 81 -0.96 -0.63 -15.61
#